data_AF-A0A174L4K2-F1
#
_entry.id   AF-A0A174L4K2-F1
#
_cell.length_a   1.000
_cell.length_b   1.000
_cell.length_c   1.000
_cell.angle_alpha   90.00
_cell.angle_beta   90.00
_cell.angle_gamma   90.00
#
_symmetry.space_group_name_H-M   'P 1'
#
loop_
_entity.id
_entity.type
_entity.pdbx_description
1 polymer ?
#
loop_
_entity_poly.entity_id
_entity_poly.type
_entity_poly.pdbx_seq_one_letter_code
_entity_poly.pdbx_strand_id
1 'polypeptide(L)'
;MPRVNNVIQQVSQLNTYEQEKVFDFLKTVLMSNGITNSIDEEIAENRFNKGKCCPFCNHYKISKYGKYHGKNGVKQRYKCQNPECKKTFNDFSKSPVSSSKKGLDKWLLYAQCMINGNTIRQCAEIVEINIATAFFWRHKIIDAIRKFIGYGSLEGVIELDETYFALSYKGNHSKSSNFTMPRESRKRGKEINTRGISKEFACVLCGVDRLGNIYTGLICDGRPNYTDINRALSEVVEENSILCTDKHRSYIPFAAQHNFELHQIRGGRKTVDIYNIQRVNAFHSSLKRWIRKFNGVSTKFLTNYLFWYKWTQLFKTEMERNKPKKFFIHANSTHSVSLIKDFKIRRPIYV
;
A
#
# COMPACT_ATOMS: atom_id res chain seq x y z
N MET A 1 -37.53 24.48 0.12
CA MET A 1 -36.38 23.61 -0.24
C MET A 1 -35.83 24.05 -1.60
N PRO A 2 -34.51 24.19 -1.77
CA PRO A 2 -33.94 24.45 -3.10
C PRO A 2 -34.25 23.28 -4.05
N ARG A 3 -34.64 23.57 -5.30
CA ARG A 3 -34.84 22.56 -6.35
C ARG A 3 -33.50 22.22 -6.99
N VAL A 4 -33.19 20.94 -7.15
CA VAL A 4 -31.91 20.45 -7.70
C VAL A 4 -31.59 21.09 -9.05
N ASN A 5 -32.57 21.19 -9.95
CA ASN A 5 -32.36 21.79 -11.28
C ASN A 5 -31.94 23.26 -11.21
N ASN A 6 -32.45 24.02 -10.24
CA ASN A 6 -32.06 25.43 -10.07
C ASN A 6 -30.62 25.54 -9.58
N VAL A 7 -30.18 24.64 -8.68
CA VAL A 7 -28.79 24.62 -8.21
C VAL A 7 -27.85 24.23 -9.36
N ILE A 8 -28.19 23.21 -10.16
CA ILE A 8 -27.39 22.81 -11.33
C ILE A 8 -27.28 23.97 -12.32
N GLN A 9 -28.38 24.66 -12.60
CA GLN A 9 -28.39 25.80 -13.51
C GLN A 9 -27.53 26.96 -12.98
N GLN A 10 -27.62 27.27 -11.68
CA GLN A 10 -26.78 28.29 -11.04
C GLN A 10 -25.29 27.92 -11.09
N VAL A 11 -24.94 26.66 -10.83
CA VAL A 11 -23.54 26.20 -10.93
C VAL A 11 -23.04 26.26 -12.36
N SER A 12 -23.87 25.91 -13.35
CA SER A 12 -23.49 25.97 -14.77
C SER A 12 -23.21 27.38 -15.29
N GLN A 13 -23.73 28.41 -14.61
CA GLN A 13 -23.50 29.83 -14.94
C GLN A 13 -22.22 30.40 -14.33
N LEU A 14 -21.59 29.69 -13.40
CA LEU A 14 -20.31 30.09 -12.80
C LEU A 14 -19.16 29.88 -13.79
N ASN A 15 -18.08 30.66 -13.62
CA ASN A 15 -16.86 30.41 -14.39
C ASN A 15 -16.16 29.13 -13.92
N THR A 16 -15.20 28.62 -14.71
CA THR A 16 -14.55 27.33 -14.46
C THR A 16 -13.90 27.24 -13.07
N TYR A 17 -13.30 28.33 -12.58
CA TYR A 17 -12.66 28.39 -11.26
C TYR A 17 -13.68 28.33 -10.11
N GLU A 18 -14.81 29.01 -10.28
CA GLU A 18 -15.91 29.00 -9.31
C GLU A 18 -16.66 27.67 -9.30
N GLN A 19 -16.85 27.05 -10.48
CA GLN A 19 -17.37 25.69 -10.58
C GLN A 19 -16.49 24.68 -9.84
N GLU A 20 -15.16 24.81 -9.95
CA GLU A 20 -14.20 23.98 -9.23
C GLU A 20 -14.31 24.19 -7.71
N LYS A 21 -14.47 25.44 -7.24
CA LYS A 21 -14.75 25.72 -5.83
C LYS A 21 -16.05 25.11 -5.33
N VAL A 22 -17.13 25.20 -6.11
CA VAL A 22 -18.42 24.59 -5.74
C VAL A 22 -18.30 23.07 -5.70
N PHE A 23 -17.58 22.47 -6.65
CA PHE A 23 -17.29 21.05 -6.65
C PHE A 23 -16.52 20.62 -5.40
N ASP A 24 -15.47 21.35 -5.01
CA ASP A 24 -14.70 21.08 -3.80
C ASP A 24 -15.53 21.27 -2.52
N PHE A 25 -16.41 22.28 -2.49
CA PHE A 25 -17.36 22.50 -1.40
C PHE A 25 -18.35 21.34 -1.30
N LEU A 26 -19.00 20.95 -2.40
CA LEU A 26 -19.94 19.83 -2.43
C LEU A 26 -19.26 18.52 -2.06
N LYS A 27 -18.02 18.31 -2.51
CA LYS A 27 -17.20 17.16 -2.11
C LYS A 27 -16.99 17.15 -0.60
N THR A 28 -16.67 18.30 -0.01
CA THR A 28 -16.52 18.46 1.45
C THR A 28 -17.83 18.21 2.21
N VAL A 29 -18.96 18.76 1.73
CA VAL A 29 -20.29 18.64 2.34
C VAL A 29 -20.83 17.21 2.25
N LEU A 30 -20.74 16.57 1.08
CA LEU A 30 -21.13 15.18 0.88
C LEU A 30 -20.27 14.25 1.75
N MET A 31 -18.98 14.55 1.89
CA MET A 31 -18.08 13.83 2.78
C MET A 31 -18.39 14.00 4.27
N SER A 32 -19.08 15.05 4.70
CA SER A 32 -19.27 15.36 6.12
C SER A 32 -20.59 14.84 6.72
N ASN A 33 -21.71 14.82 5.97
CA ASN A 33 -23.04 14.59 6.58
C ASN A 33 -23.72 13.24 6.31
N GLY A 34 -23.34 12.50 5.25
CA GLY A 34 -23.94 11.18 4.94
C GLY A 34 -22.95 10.04 4.75
N ILE A 35 -21.74 10.38 4.28
CA ILE A 35 -20.69 9.39 3.99
C ILE A 35 -19.94 8.95 5.25
N THR A 36 -19.78 9.82 6.27
CA THR A 36 -19.01 9.52 7.50
C THR A 36 -19.60 8.38 8.33
N ASN A 37 -20.92 8.36 8.55
CA ASN A 37 -21.58 7.29 9.30
C ASN A 37 -21.46 5.95 8.55
N SER A 38 -21.67 5.95 7.23
CA SER A 38 -21.44 4.78 6.36
C SER A 38 -19.97 4.30 6.38
N ILE A 39 -18.99 5.20 6.47
CA ILE A 39 -17.57 4.81 6.56
C ILE A 39 -17.24 4.15 7.89
N ASP A 40 -17.72 4.70 9.01
CA ASP A 40 -17.45 4.15 10.33
C ASP A 40 -18.03 2.72 10.45
N GLU A 41 -19.23 2.48 9.91
CA GLU A 41 -19.88 1.17 9.82
C GLU A 41 -19.10 0.20 8.93
N GLU A 42 -18.76 0.60 7.70
CA GLU A 42 -17.98 -0.24 6.77
C GLU A 42 -16.59 -0.60 7.33
N ILE A 43 -15.94 0.32 8.05
CA ILE A 43 -14.67 0.04 8.73
C ILE A 43 -14.88 -1.00 9.83
N ALA A 44 -15.93 -0.86 10.64
CA ALA A 44 -16.23 -1.82 11.70
C ALA A 44 -16.54 -3.21 11.13
N GLU A 45 -17.34 -3.30 10.07
CA GLU A 45 -17.67 -4.56 9.40
C GLU A 45 -16.42 -5.25 8.83
N ASN A 46 -15.58 -4.50 8.10
CA ASN A 46 -14.35 -5.05 7.53
C ASN A 46 -13.35 -5.45 8.63
N ARG A 47 -13.22 -4.65 9.69
CA ARG A 47 -12.28 -4.88 10.78
C ARG A 47 -12.65 -6.08 11.64
N PHE A 48 -13.94 -6.29 11.86
CA PHE A 48 -14.46 -7.29 12.77
C PHE A 48 -15.24 -8.38 12.02
N ASN A 49 -14.87 -8.66 10.78
CA ASN A 49 -15.48 -9.70 9.95
C ASN A 49 -15.41 -11.12 10.58
N LYS A 50 -14.44 -11.35 11.46
CA LYS A 50 -14.28 -12.59 12.27
C LYS A 50 -14.78 -12.43 13.72
N GLY A 51 -15.59 -11.41 13.98
CA GLY A 51 -16.06 -11.06 15.32
C GLY A 51 -15.23 -9.95 15.98
N LYS A 52 -15.87 -9.19 16.88
CA LYS A 52 -15.24 -8.05 17.55
C LYS A 52 -14.36 -8.52 18.71
N CYS A 53 -13.09 -8.11 18.71
CA CYS A 53 -12.12 -8.47 19.73
C CYS A 53 -11.29 -7.25 20.18
N CYS A 54 -10.62 -7.39 21.32
CA CYS A 54 -9.73 -6.34 21.84
C CYS A 54 -8.48 -6.19 20.95
N PRO A 55 -8.19 -4.99 20.40
CA PRO A 55 -7.05 -4.77 19.52
C PRO A 55 -5.70 -4.96 20.23
N PHE A 56 -5.68 -4.99 21.57
CA PHE A 56 -4.46 -5.05 22.37
C PHE A 56 -4.03 -6.47 22.74
N CYS A 57 -4.97 -7.40 22.92
CA CYS A 57 -4.71 -8.77 23.38
C CYS A 57 -5.54 -9.84 22.64
N ASN A 58 -6.31 -9.45 21.61
CA ASN A 58 -7.21 -10.31 20.84
C ASN A 58 -8.29 -11.04 21.64
N HIS A 59 -8.52 -10.66 22.91
CA HIS A 59 -9.60 -11.24 23.73
C HIS A 59 -10.98 -10.84 23.21
N TYR A 60 -11.90 -11.80 23.12
CA TYR A 60 -13.23 -11.62 22.52
C TYR A 60 -14.28 -11.04 23.48
N LYS A 61 -14.13 -11.26 24.80
CA LYS A 61 -15.08 -10.68 25.76
C LYS A 61 -14.79 -9.19 25.95
N ILE A 62 -15.70 -8.36 25.48
CA ILE A 62 -15.63 -6.90 25.54
C ILE A 62 -16.97 -6.34 26.00
N SER A 63 -16.95 -5.22 26.73
CA SER A 63 -18.18 -4.52 27.11
C SER A 63 -18.20 -3.10 26.55
N LYS A 64 -19.40 -2.56 26.33
CA LYS A 64 -19.56 -1.12 26.07
C LYS A 64 -19.16 -0.35 27.33
N TYR A 65 -18.42 0.75 27.14
CA TYR A 65 -17.88 1.55 28.23
C TYR A 65 -18.07 3.05 27.97
N GLY A 66 -19.30 3.45 27.63
CA GLY A 66 -19.64 4.83 27.26
C GLY A 66 -19.22 5.20 25.84
N LYS A 67 -19.22 6.49 25.53
CA LYS A 67 -18.91 7.03 24.20
C LYS A 67 -17.76 8.03 24.28
N TYR A 68 -16.98 8.14 23.20
CA TYR A 68 -15.94 9.15 23.03
C TYR A 68 -16.45 10.24 22.10
N HIS A 69 -16.39 11.49 22.55
CA HIS A 69 -16.73 12.66 21.75
C HIS A 69 -15.45 13.25 21.18
N GLY A 70 -15.33 13.26 19.85
CA GLY A 70 -14.18 13.84 19.17
C GLY A 70 -14.59 14.57 17.90
N LYS A 71 -13.60 15.11 17.19
CA LYS A 71 -13.83 15.81 15.91
C LYS A 71 -14.45 14.92 14.82
N ASN A 72 -14.36 13.60 14.98
CA ASN A 72 -14.88 12.59 14.05
C ASN A 72 -16.21 12.01 14.53
N GLY A 73 -17.02 12.81 15.23
CA GLY A 73 -18.29 12.39 15.79
C GLY A 73 -18.16 11.59 17.09
N VAL A 74 -19.26 10.94 17.45
CA VAL A 74 -19.41 10.19 18.69
C VAL A 74 -19.11 8.72 18.42
N LYS A 75 -18.02 8.20 19.01
CA LYS A 75 -17.58 6.82 18.80
C LYS A 75 -17.85 5.95 20.02
N GLN A 76 -18.31 4.73 19.81
CA GLN A 76 -18.49 3.78 20.90
C GLN A 76 -17.13 3.42 21.51
N ARG A 77 -17.02 3.51 22.85
CA ARG A 77 -15.86 3.03 23.61
C ARG A 77 -16.15 1.63 24.14
N TYR A 78 -15.20 0.73 24.00
CA TYR A 78 -15.25 -0.63 24.53
C TYR A 78 -14.18 -0.81 25.60
N LYS A 79 -14.40 -1.74 26.54
CA LYS A 79 -13.43 -2.16 27.54
C LYS A 79 -13.19 -3.67 27.41
N CYS A 80 -11.92 -4.04 27.36
CA CYS A 80 -11.51 -5.45 27.37
C CYS A 80 -11.81 -6.08 28.72
N GLN A 81 -12.45 -7.26 28.71
CA GLN A 81 -12.75 -8.02 29.94
C GLN A 81 -11.62 -8.97 30.36
N ASN A 82 -10.53 -9.07 29.59
CA ASN A 82 -9.34 -9.79 30.04
C ASN A 82 -8.73 -9.08 31.26
N PRO A 83 -8.60 -9.76 32.43
CA PRO A 83 -8.04 -9.19 33.66
C PRO A 83 -6.64 -8.59 33.51
N GLU A 84 -5.79 -9.17 32.65
CA GLU A 84 -4.43 -8.69 32.40
C GLU A 84 -4.40 -7.48 31.46
N CYS A 85 -5.43 -7.32 30.62
CA CYS A 85 -5.47 -6.24 29.64
C CYS A 85 -6.20 -5.01 30.16
N LYS A 86 -7.51 -5.14 30.48
CA LYS A 86 -8.42 -4.06 30.92
C LYS A 86 -8.43 -2.74 30.10
N LYS A 87 -7.72 -2.68 28.97
CA LYS A 87 -7.58 -1.50 28.11
C LYS A 87 -8.92 -1.14 27.46
N THR A 88 -9.11 0.16 27.23
CA THR A 88 -10.24 0.67 26.46
C THR A 88 -9.85 0.91 25.01
N PHE A 89 -10.80 0.77 24.11
CA PHE A 89 -10.59 0.96 22.67
C PHE A 89 -11.89 1.39 21.98
N ASN A 90 -11.78 1.72 20.69
CA ASN A 90 -12.88 1.96 19.76
C ASN A 90 -12.55 1.29 18.42
N ASP A 91 -13.45 1.39 17.44
CA ASP A 91 -13.30 0.73 16.14
C ASP A 91 -12.06 1.21 15.34
N PHE A 92 -11.48 2.36 15.72
CA PHE A 92 -10.29 2.96 15.10
C PHE A 92 -9.01 2.75 15.91
N SER A 93 -9.06 2.05 17.04
CA SER A 93 -7.89 1.84 17.88
C SER A 93 -6.89 0.94 17.18
N LYS A 94 -5.61 1.35 17.14
CA LYS A 94 -4.57 0.71 16.30
C LYS A 94 -4.91 0.75 14.81
N SER A 95 -5.27 1.92 14.30
CA SER A 95 -5.41 2.23 12.87
C SER A 95 -4.56 3.46 12.52
N PRO A 96 -4.35 3.78 11.23
CA PRO A 96 -3.67 5.01 10.81
C PRO A 96 -4.22 6.29 11.44
N VAL A 97 -5.54 6.36 11.63
CA VAL A 97 -6.22 7.54 12.18
C VAL A 97 -6.38 7.50 13.71
N SER A 98 -5.89 6.45 14.37
CA SER A 98 -5.93 6.32 15.83
C SER A 98 -5.30 7.54 16.49
N SER A 99 -6.05 8.16 17.41
CA SER A 99 -5.64 9.36 18.15
C SER A 99 -5.28 10.57 17.25
N SER A 100 -5.75 10.60 16.00
CA SER A 100 -5.54 11.75 15.13
C SER A 100 -6.35 12.96 15.61
N LYS A 101 -5.71 14.12 15.61
CA LYS A 101 -6.35 15.42 15.91
C LYS A 101 -7.03 16.05 14.68
N LYS A 102 -6.93 15.40 13.52
CA LYS A 102 -7.51 15.84 12.24
C LYS A 102 -8.79 15.06 11.93
N GLY A 103 -9.72 15.76 11.29
CA GLY A 103 -11.02 15.21 10.91
C GLY A 103 -10.92 14.12 9.84
N LEU A 104 -11.97 13.29 9.71
CA LEU A 104 -12.06 12.25 8.67
C LEU A 104 -12.04 12.85 7.26
N ASP A 105 -12.60 14.04 7.08
CA ASP A 105 -12.55 14.84 5.85
C ASP A 105 -11.12 14.98 5.32
N LYS A 106 -10.17 15.42 6.17
CA LYS A 106 -8.76 15.58 5.77
C LYS A 106 -8.10 14.24 5.45
N TRP A 107 -8.44 13.18 6.17
CA TRP A 107 -7.90 11.84 5.89
C TRP A 107 -8.41 11.25 4.58
N LEU A 108 -9.69 11.45 4.28
CA LEU A 108 -10.32 11.01 3.03
C LEU A 108 -9.78 11.82 1.84
N LEU A 109 -9.61 13.14 2.01
CA LEU A 109 -8.94 13.96 1.01
C LEU A 109 -7.48 13.52 0.80
N TYR A 110 -6.77 13.15 1.87
CA TYR A 110 -5.42 12.59 1.75
C TYR A 110 -5.41 11.24 1.00
N ALA A 111 -6.39 10.36 1.27
CA ALA A 111 -6.57 9.11 0.55
C ALA A 111 -6.84 9.36 -0.95
N GLN A 112 -7.66 10.36 -1.29
CA GLN A 112 -7.85 10.80 -2.68
C GLN A 112 -6.54 11.23 -3.33
N CYS A 113 -5.74 12.07 -2.66
CA CYS A 113 -4.44 12.49 -3.19
C CYS A 113 -3.50 11.29 -3.43
N MET A 114 -3.59 10.26 -2.59
CA MET A 114 -2.86 9.01 -2.82
C MET A 114 -3.40 8.25 -4.03
N ILE A 115 -4.72 8.10 -4.20
CA ILE A 115 -5.25 7.43 -5.40
C ILE A 115 -4.83 8.15 -6.68
N ASN A 116 -4.80 9.48 -6.66
CA ASN A 116 -4.35 10.31 -7.78
C ASN A 116 -2.83 10.26 -8.03
N GLY A 117 -2.06 9.67 -7.12
CA GLY A 117 -0.60 9.56 -7.24
C GLY A 117 0.14 10.88 -6.98
N ASN A 118 -0.44 11.81 -6.22
CA ASN A 118 0.19 13.07 -5.87
C ASN A 118 1.48 12.87 -5.06
N THR A 119 2.43 13.80 -5.19
CA THR A 119 3.64 13.86 -4.37
C THR A 119 3.32 14.29 -2.93
N ILE A 120 4.24 14.08 -2.00
CA ILE A 120 4.04 14.46 -0.59
C ILE A 120 3.78 15.97 -0.43
N ARG A 121 4.45 16.80 -1.24
CA ARG A 121 4.27 18.26 -1.22
C ARG A 121 2.89 18.66 -1.72
N GLN A 122 2.45 18.09 -2.85
CA GLN A 122 1.09 18.29 -3.36
C GLN A 122 0.04 17.81 -2.35
N CYS A 123 0.23 16.64 -1.71
CA CYS A 123 -0.68 16.20 -0.67
C CYS A 123 -0.73 17.16 0.53
N ALA A 124 0.41 17.74 0.92
CA ALA A 124 0.51 18.68 2.03
C ALA A 124 -0.21 20.00 1.72
N GLU A 125 -0.09 20.47 0.49
CA GLU A 125 -0.78 21.65 -0.03
C GLU A 125 -2.29 21.43 -0.12
N ILE A 126 -2.75 20.41 -0.85
CA ILE A 126 -4.18 20.12 -1.07
C ILE A 126 -4.93 19.86 0.25
N VAL A 127 -4.30 19.15 1.20
CA VAL A 127 -4.93 18.80 2.48
C VAL A 127 -4.67 19.87 3.55
N GLU A 128 -3.84 20.86 3.25
CA GLU A 128 -3.39 21.92 4.15
C GLU A 128 -2.84 21.35 5.47
N ILE A 129 -1.80 20.54 5.34
CA ILE A 129 -1.07 19.93 6.46
C ILE A 129 0.42 20.12 6.27
N ASN A 130 1.18 20.05 7.36
CA ASN A 130 2.63 20.11 7.27
C ASN A 130 3.19 18.93 6.44
N ILE A 131 4.24 19.17 5.65
CA ILE A 131 4.91 18.17 4.79
C ILE A 131 5.30 16.91 5.56
N ALA A 132 5.81 17.04 6.80
CA ALA A 132 6.15 15.90 7.64
C ALA A 132 4.91 15.09 8.03
N THR A 133 3.78 15.76 8.29
CA THR A 133 2.49 15.08 8.56
C THR A 133 2.04 14.29 7.35
N ALA A 134 2.10 14.89 6.15
CA ALA A 134 1.81 14.19 4.90
C ALA A 134 2.70 12.96 4.73
N PHE A 135 4.02 13.08 4.96
CA PHE A 135 4.95 11.96 4.90
C PHE A 135 4.54 10.82 5.85
N PHE A 136 4.25 11.13 7.12
CA PHE A 136 3.85 10.12 8.10
C PHE A 136 2.50 9.48 7.78
N TRP A 137 1.52 10.26 7.32
CA TRP A 137 0.20 9.75 6.94
C TRP A 137 0.30 8.74 5.80
N ARG A 138 1.07 9.06 4.75
CA ARG A 138 1.34 8.13 3.64
C ARG A 138 1.85 6.80 4.14
N HIS A 139 2.91 6.81 4.95
CA HIS A 139 3.53 5.56 5.38
C HIS A 139 2.67 4.79 6.38
N LYS A 140 1.91 5.46 7.26
CA LYS A 140 0.92 4.81 8.13
C LYS A 140 -0.18 4.11 7.34
N ILE A 141 -0.78 4.80 6.38
CA ILE A 141 -1.82 4.23 5.51
C ILE A 141 -1.29 3.01 4.79
N ILE A 142 -0.12 3.14 4.15
CA ILE A 142 0.44 2.04 3.37
C ILE A 142 0.86 0.85 4.24
N ASP A 143 1.42 1.08 5.44
CA ASP A 143 1.75 0.00 6.38
C ASP A 143 0.48 -0.80 6.75
N ALA A 144 -0.67 -0.13 6.89
CA ALA A 144 -1.95 -0.78 7.15
C ALA A 144 -2.53 -1.49 5.92
N ILE A 145 -2.45 -0.87 4.74
CA ILE A 145 -2.83 -1.50 3.47
C ILE A 145 -2.04 -2.77 3.22
N ARG A 146 -0.74 -2.76 3.51
CA ARG A 146 0.11 -3.95 3.40
C ARG A 146 -0.39 -5.10 4.26
N LYS A 147 -0.76 -4.82 5.51
CA LYS A 147 -1.35 -5.84 6.39
C LYS A 147 -2.72 -6.31 5.90
N PHE A 148 -3.49 -5.42 5.27
CA PHE A 148 -4.83 -5.74 4.77
C PHE A 148 -4.77 -6.68 3.57
N ILE A 149 -3.97 -6.37 2.54
CA ILE A 149 -3.91 -7.18 1.32
C ILE A 149 -2.93 -8.35 1.40
N GLY A 150 -1.95 -8.31 2.31
CA GLY A 150 -0.92 -9.34 2.44
C GLY A 150 -0.09 -9.57 1.18
N TYR A 151 0.82 -10.54 1.23
CA TYR A 151 1.59 -10.95 0.06
C TYR A 151 0.72 -11.64 -1.00
N GLY A 152 -0.45 -12.17 -0.59
CA GLY A 152 -1.37 -12.91 -1.44
C GLY A 152 -0.89 -14.33 -1.69
N SER A 153 -1.72 -15.11 -2.37
CA SER A 153 -1.37 -16.41 -2.95
C SER A 153 -1.41 -16.31 -4.47
N LEU A 154 -0.71 -17.22 -5.15
CA LEU A 154 -0.71 -17.38 -6.59
C LEU A 154 -1.05 -18.84 -6.91
N GLU A 155 -1.89 -19.06 -7.92
CA GLU A 155 -2.36 -20.40 -8.26
C GLU A 155 -2.45 -20.63 -9.79
N GLY A 156 -2.47 -21.91 -10.18
CA GLY A 156 -2.61 -22.30 -11.58
C GLY A 156 -1.37 -21.95 -12.40
N VAL A 157 -1.53 -21.19 -13.50
CA VAL A 157 -0.41 -20.76 -14.34
C VAL A 157 0.10 -19.40 -13.87
N ILE A 158 1.32 -19.37 -13.37
CA ILE A 158 1.92 -18.23 -12.68
C ILE A 158 3.11 -17.71 -13.47
N GLU A 159 3.12 -16.41 -13.76
CA GLU A 159 4.26 -15.72 -14.38
C GLU A 159 5.12 -15.06 -13.30
N LEU A 160 6.38 -15.46 -13.17
CA LEU A 160 7.34 -14.93 -12.20
C LEU A 160 8.53 -14.28 -12.92
N ASP A 161 8.92 -13.10 -12.46
CA ASP A 161 10.12 -12.42 -12.93
C ASP A 161 10.58 -11.39 -11.89
N GLU A 162 11.85 -10.96 -11.99
CA GLU A 162 12.40 -9.92 -11.13
C GLU A 162 12.52 -8.58 -11.85
N THR A 163 12.34 -7.51 -11.08
CA THR A 163 12.66 -6.17 -11.51
C THR A 163 13.56 -5.48 -10.50
N TYR A 164 14.39 -4.56 -10.99
CA TYR A 164 15.45 -3.93 -10.20
C TYR A 164 15.23 -2.42 -10.05
N PHE A 165 15.47 -1.92 -8.85
CA PHE A 165 15.48 -0.50 -8.51
C PHE A 165 16.84 -0.12 -7.94
N ALA A 166 17.42 0.98 -8.39
CA ALA A 166 18.67 1.48 -7.81
C ALA A 166 18.51 1.73 -6.30
N LEU A 167 19.46 1.24 -5.50
CA LEU A 167 19.47 1.48 -4.06
C LEU A 167 19.52 2.98 -3.76
N SER A 168 18.51 3.43 -3.03
CA SER A 168 18.32 4.84 -2.69
C SER A 168 18.29 5.05 -1.19
N TYR A 169 19.28 5.80 -0.72
CA TYR A 169 19.37 6.26 0.66
C TYR A 169 18.79 7.68 0.81
N LYS A 170 17.77 8.03 0.02
CA LYS A 170 17.12 9.36 0.08
C LYS A 170 16.63 9.67 1.50
N GLY A 171 17.04 10.81 2.02
CA GLY A 171 16.78 11.27 3.38
C GLY A 171 17.86 12.25 3.82
N ASN A 172 17.59 13.05 4.87
CA ASN A 172 18.61 13.89 5.46
C ASN A 172 19.43 13.07 6.47
N HIS A 173 20.66 12.72 6.12
CA HIS A 173 21.55 11.89 6.94
C HIS A 173 22.69 12.67 7.60
N SER A 174 22.86 13.97 7.33
CA SER A 174 23.97 14.76 7.89
C SER A 174 23.93 14.87 9.42
N LYS A 175 22.76 14.63 10.02
CA LYS A 175 22.56 14.60 11.48
C LYS A 175 22.09 13.23 11.99
N SER A 176 22.25 12.18 11.19
CA SER A 176 21.79 10.85 11.58
C SER A 176 22.80 10.20 12.52
N SER A 177 22.39 9.93 13.77
CA SER A 177 23.19 9.14 14.72
C SER A 177 23.16 7.63 14.42
N ASN A 178 22.20 7.19 13.59
CA ASN A 178 21.84 5.76 13.44
C ASN A 178 22.00 5.24 12.01
N PHE A 179 22.59 6.03 11.10
CA PHE A 179 22.80 5.63 9.72
C PHE A 179 24.10 6.25 9.19
N THR A 180 25.02 5.38 8.79
CA THR A 180 26.24 5.75 8.09
C THR A 180 26.05 5.45 6.61
N MET A 181 26.35 6.41 5.73
CA MET A 181 26.22 6.19 4.29
C MET A 181 27.22 5.12 3.85
N PRO A 182 26.79 4.00 3.24
CA PRO A 182 27.67 2.87 2.93
C PRO A 182 28.53 3.09 1.67
N ARG A 183 28.41 4.25 1.03
CA ARG A 183 29.13 4.64 -0.19
C ARG A 183 29.14 6.16 -0.32
N GLU A 184 29.90 6.68 -1.28
CA GLU A 184 29.87 8.10 -1.60
C GLU A 184 28.46 8.56 -2.06
N SER A 185 28.15 9.82 -1.75
CA SER A 185 26.88 10.43 -2.14
C SER A 185 26.83 10.63 -3.66
N ARG A 186 25.70 10.25 -4.28
CA ARG A 186 25.48 10.45 -5.72
C ARG A 186 24.75 11.76 -5.98
N LYS A 187 25.01 12.37 -7.14
CA LYS A 187 24.25 13.55 -7.59
C LYS A 187 22.85 13.14 -8.07
N ARG A 188 22.72 11.96 -8.70
CA ARG A 188 21.43 11.44 -9.22
C ARG A 188 21.19 9.99 -8.80
N GLY A 189 19.91 9.62 -8.66
CA GLY A 189 19.51 8.29 -8.17
C GLY A 189 19.91 7.10 -9.06
N LYS A 190 20.27 7.33 -10.32
CA LYS A 190 20.65 6.30 -11.31
C LYS A 190 22.12 6.35 -11.72
N GLU A 191 22.94 7.11 -11.00
CA GLU A 191 24.39 7.18 -11.26
C GLU A 191 25.04 5.87 -10.77
N ILE A 192 24.89 4.82 -11.56
CA ILE A 192 25.43 3.48 -11.34
C ILE A 192 26.39 3.21 -12.48
N ASN A 193 27.67 3.05 -12.15
CA ASN A 193 28.74 2.87 -13.12
C ASN A 193 29.01 1.39 -13.44
N THR A 194 28.38 0.47 -12.70
CA THR A 194 28.53 -0.98 -12.89
C THR A 194 27.61 -1.50 -13.98
N ARG A 195 28.17 -2.26 -14.93
CA ARG A 195 27.42 -2.93 -16.01
C ARG A 195 26.76 -4.19 -15.44
N GLY A 196 25.46 -4.38 -15.67
CA GLY A 196 24.69 -5.54 -15.18
C GLY A 196 24.07 -5.36 -13.78
N ILE A 197 23.49 -6.42 -13.24
CA ILE A 197 22.82 -6.42 -11.93
C ILE A 197 23.89 -6.55 -10.82
N SER A 198 24.28 -5.42 -10.25
CA SER A 198 25.20 -5.36 -9.09
C SER A 198 24.45 -5.28 -7.76
N LYS A 199 25.17 -5.35 -6.63
CA LYS A 199 24.63 -5.11 -5.28
C LYS A 199 24.12 -3.69 -5.05
N GLU A 200 24.20 -2.82 -6.06
CA GLU A 200 23.65 -1.46 -6.00
C GLU A 200 22.17 -1.38 -6.43
N PHE A 201 21.53 -2.53 -6.66
CA PHE A 201 20.11 -2.65 -6.99
C PHE A 201 19.35 -3.42 -5.91
N ALA A 202 18.18 -2.94 -5.53
CA ALA A 202 17.18 -3.71 -4.82
C ALA A 202 16.42 -4.60 -5.82
N CYS A 203 16.38 -5.90 -5.57
CA CYS A 203 15.65 -6.89 -6.35
C CYS A 203 14.22 -7.01 -5.84
N VAL A 204 13.26 -6.80 -6.74
CA VAL A 204 11.83 -6.97 -6.47
C VAL A 204 11.32 -8.12 -7.31
N LEU A 205 10.91 -9.20 -6.65
CA LEU A 205 10.24 -10.33 -7.30
C LEU A 205 8.76 -10.00 -7.47
N CYS A 206 8.25 -10.20 -8.69
CA CYS A 206 6.83 -10.04 -9.00
C CYS A 206 6.27 -11.37 -9.52
N GLY A 207 5.03 -11.65 -9.13
CA GLY A 207 4.28 -12.79 -9.63
C GLY A 207 2.87 -12.37 -10.02
N VAL A 208 2.38 -12.90 -11.14
CA VAL A 208 1.01 -12.67 -11.61
C VAL A 208 0.46 -13.98 -12.14
N ASP A 209 -0.72 -14.39 -11.66
CA ASP A 209 -1.43 -15.54 -12.22
C ASP A 209 -2.51 -15.13 -13.22
N ARG A 210 -3.18 -16.12 -13.82
CA ARG A 210 -4.25 -15.87 -14.81
C ARG A 210 -5.54 -15.32 -14.21
N LEU A 211 -5.77 -15.51 -12.91
CA LEU A 211 -6.95 -14.99 -12.19
C LEU A 211 -6.76 -13.52 -11.81
N GLY A 212 -5.53 -13.01 -11.91
CA GLY A 212 -5.20 -11.63 -11.61
C GLY A 212 -4.72 -11.43 -10.17
N ASN A 213 -4.37 -12.50 -9.45
CA ASN A 213 -3.65 -12.39 -8.19
C ASN A 213 -2.23 -11.89 -8.46
N ILE A 214 -1.69 -11.14 -7.50
CA ILE A 214 -0.43 -10.43 -7.65
C ILE A 214 0.42 -10.63 -6.40
N TYR A 215 1.66 -11.03 -6.61
CA TYR A 215 2.71 -10.99 -5.61
C TYR A 215 3.71 -9.88 -5.95
N THR A 216 4.17 -9.14 -4.93
CA THR A 216 5.33 -8.24 -5.04
C THR A 216 6.14 -8.27 -3.75
N GLY A 217 7.40 -8.67 -3.84
CA GLY A 217 8.32 -8.79 -2.72
C GLY A 217 9.66 -8.11 -3.00
N LEU A 218 10.16 -7.32 -2.07
CA LEU A 218 11.57 -6.91 -2.06
C LEU A 218 12.37 -8.08 -1.47
N ILE A 219 13.21 -8.77 -2.24
CA ILE A 219 13.76 -10.08 -1.80
C ILE A 219 15.23 -10.02 -1.41
N CYS A 220 16.06 -9.25 -2.12
CA CYS A 220 17.48 -9.06 -1.80
C CYS A 220 18.06 -7.79 -2.45
N ASP A 221 19.33 -7.53 -2.20
CA ASP A 221 20.13 -6.58 -2.98
C ASP A 221 21.01 -7.34 -3.98
N GLY A 222 20.99 -6.93 -5.24
CA GLY A 222 21.66 -7.59 -6.34
C GLY A 222 20.83 -8.75 -6.88
N ARG A 223 21.52 -9.77 -7.40
CA ARG A 223 20.88 -10.92 -8.05
C ARG A 223 20.43 -11.95 -6.99
N PRO A 224 19.18 -12.45 -7.04
CA PRO A 224 18.69 -13.39 -6.04
C PRO A 224 19.30 -14.77 -6.19
N ASN A 225 19.55 -15.43 -5.07
CA ASN A 225 19.94 -16.84 -5.06
C ASN A 225 18.70 -17.74 -4.81
N TYR A 226 18.90 -19.05 -4.74
CA TYR A 226 17.83 -20.00 -4.44
C TYR A 226 17.12 -19.70 -3.10
N THR A 227 17.88 -19.41 -2.04
CA THR A 227 17.32 -19.15 -0.70
C THR A 227 16.44 -17.90 -0.67
N ASP A 228 16.76 -16.88 -1.47
CA ASP A 228 15.93 -15.68 -1.61
C ASP A 228 14.59 -16.01 -2.28
N ILE A 229 14.62 -16.75 -3.39
CA ILE A 229 13.42 -17.18 -4.13
C ILE A 229 12.55 -18.09 -3.25
N ASN A 230 13.16 -19.07 -2.60
CA ASN A 230 12.45 -20.02 -1.75
C ASN A 230 11.75 -19.31 -0.59
N ARG A 231 12.46 -18.45 0.14
CA ARG A 231 11.89 -17.65 1.23
C ARG A 231 10.73 -16.75 0.76
N ALA A 232 10.84 -16.21 -0.45
CA ALA A 232 9.85 -15.30 -0.99
C ALA A 232 8.56 -16.00 -1.48
N LEU A 233 8.66 -17.24 -1.95
CA LEU A 233 7.59 -17.91 -2.70
C LEU A 233 7.01 -19.18 -2.04
N SER A 234 7.69 -19.81 -1.08
CA SER A 234 7.27 -21.11 -0.53
C SER A 234 5.90 -21.10 0.12
N GLU A 235 5.48 -19.97 0.70
CA GLU A 235 4.16 -19.80 1.32
C GLU A 235 3.16 -19.02 0.42
N VAL A 236 3.55 -18.74 -0.82
CA VAL A 236 2.79 -17.89 -1.75
C VAL A 236 2.26 -18.68 -2.94
N VAL A 237 3.03 -19.64 -3.43
CA VAL A 237 2.66 -20.46 -4.58
C VAL A 237 1.88 -21.67 -4.08
N GLU A 238 0.62 -21.78 -4.49
CA GLU A 238 -0.23 -22.93 -4.16
C GLU A 238 0.28 -24.21 -4.83
N GLU A 239 0.07 -25.35 -4.18
CA GLU A 239 0.45 -26.67 -4.70
C GLU A 239 -0.15 -26.94 -6.08
N ASN A 240 0.51 -27.77 -6.89
CA ASN A 240 0.10 -28.12 -8.26
C ASN A 240 0.05 -26.93 -9.25
N SER A 241 0.71 -25.82 -8.94
CA SER A 241 0.85 -24.68 -9.86
C SER A 241 1.94 -24.92 -10.91
N ILE A 242 1.84 -24.18 -12.03
CA ILE A 242 2.79 -24.18 -13.15
C ILE A 242 3.50 -22.83 -13.19
N LEU A 243 4.83 -22.85 -13.14
CA LEU A 243 5.68 -21.66 -13.10
C LEU A 243 6.18 -21.31 -14.49
N CYS A 244 5.93 -20.07 -14.92
CA CYS A 244 6.47 -19.47 -16.14
C CYS A 244 7.50 -18.41 -15.75
N THR A 245 8.77 -18.61 -16.07
CA THR A 245 9.86 -17.70 -15.67
C THR A 245 10.77 -17.34 -16.83
N ASP A 246 11.62 -16.32 -16.68
CA ASP A 246 12.79 -16.15 -17.56
C ASP A 246 13.90 -17.16 -17.17
N LYS A 247 15.09 -17.05 -17.78
CA LYS A 247 16.25 -17.94 -17.65
C LYS A 247 16.95 -17.90 -16.27
N HIS A 248 16.36 -17.29 -15.25
CA HIS A 248 17.02 -17.21 -13.94
C HIS A 248 17.14 -18.61 -13.33
N ARG A 249 18.38 -19.08 -13.12
CA ARG A 249 18.65 -20.48 -12.71
C ARG A 249 18.08 -20.85 -11.35
N SER A 250 17.90 -19.88 -10.43
CA SER A 250 17.36 -20.14 -9.08
C SER A 250 15.94 -20.69 -9.08
N TYR A 251 15.17 -20.52 -10.16
CA TYR A 251 13.82 -21.12 -10.27
C TYR A 251 13.86 -22.64 -10.50
N ILE A 252 14.94 -23.18 -11.06
CA ILE A 252 15.08 -24.62 -11.33
C ILE A 252 15.06 -25.44 -10.02
N PRO A 253 15.96 -25.19 -9.04
CA PRO A 253 15.92 -25.92 -7.77
C PRO A 253 14.66 -25.62 -6.96
N PHE A 254 14.07 -24.42 -7.08
CA PHE A 254 12.80 -24.10 -6.43
C PHE A 254 11.65 -24.96 -6.97
N ALA A 255 11.48 -25.01 -8.29
CA ALA A 255 10.46 -25.86 -8.90
C ALA A 255 10.68 -27.34 -8.57
N ALA A 256 11.92 -27.81 -8.63
CA ALA A 256 12.25 -29.20 -8.31
C ALA A 256 11.96 -29.56 -6.83
N GLN A 257 12.31 -28.70 -5.88
CA GLN A 257 12.10 -28.97 -4.45
C GLN A 257 10.62 -29.00 -4.07
N HIS A 258 9.79 -28.16 -4.69
CA HIS A 258 8.36 -28.04 -4.40
C HIS A 258 7.47 -28.80 -5.41
N ASN A 259 8.09 -29.58 -6.30
CA ASN A 259 7.40 -30.37 -7.34
C ASN A 259 6.47 -29.54 -8.25
N PHE A 260 6.91 -28.34 -8.63
CA PHE A 260 6.20 -27.51 -9.61
C PHE A 260 6.65 -27.81 -11.04
N GLU A 261 5.71 -27.78 -11.98
CA GLU A 261 6.03 -27.74 -13.40
C GLU A 261 6.65 -26.37 -13.75
N LEU A 262 7.77 -26.36 -14.49
CA LEU A 262 8.53 -25.14 -14.80
C LEU A 262 8.71 -24.96 -16.31
N HIS A 263 8.20 -23.85 -16.83
CA HIS A 263 8.40 -23.37 -18.19
C HIS A 263 9.29 -22.12 -18.22
N GLN A 264 10.56 -22.29 -18.61
CA GLN A 264 11.46 -21.15 -18.79
C GLN A 264 11.41 -20.61 -20.22
N ILE A 265 10.91 -19.37 -20.37
CA ILE A 265 10.79 -18.70 -21.67
C ILE A 265 12.17 -18.20 -22.11
N ARG A 266 12.79 -18.90 -23.07
CA ARG A 266 14.12 -18.54 -23.55
C ARG A 266 14.04 -17.38 -24.56
N GLY A 267 14.86 -16.34 -24.34
CA GLY A 267 15.03 -15.21 -25.27
C GLY A 267 15.13 -15.64 -26.74
N GLY A 268 14.30 -14.99 -27.57
CA GLY A 268 14.05 -15.34 -28.99
C GLY A 268 12.64 -15.89 -29.22
N ARG A 269 12.04 -16.58 -28.25
CA ARG A 269 10.64 -17.06 -28.30
C ARG A 269 9.78 -16.22 -27.34
N LYS A 270 8.64 -15.71 -27.82
CA LYS A 270 7.71 -14.90 -26.99
C LYS A 270 6.77 -15.76 -26.14
N THR A 271 6.57 -17.01 -26.53
CA THR A 271 5.65 -17.98 -25.93
C THR A 271 6.23 -19.39 -26.09
N VAL A 272 5.89 -20.29 -25.17
CA VAL A 272 5.97 -21.74 -25.35
C VAL A 272 4.54 -22.24 -25.18
N ASP A 273 3.86 -22.52 -26.28
CA ASP A 273 2.42 -22.80 -26.29
C ASP A 273 1.61 -21.70 -25.56
N ILE A 274 0.84 -22.04 -24.53
CA ILE A 274 0.06 -21.08 -23.72
C ILE A 274 0.88 -20.40 -22.62
N TYR A 275 2.15 -20.77 -22.44
CA TYR A 275 3.04 -20.27 -21.39
C TYR A 275 3.85 -19.07 -21.86
N ASN A 276 3.83 -17.99 -21.08
CA ASN A 276 4.58 -16.77 -21.35
C ASN A 276 4.79 -15.94 -20.07
N ILE A 277 5.55 -14.86 -20.18
CA ILE A 277 5.85 -13.93 -19.07
C ILE A 277 5.38 -12.49 -19.39
N GLN A 278 4.35 -12.34 -20.24
CA GLN A 278 3.94 -11.02 -20.73
C GLN A 278 3.19 -10.20 -19.67
N ARG A 279 2.38 -10.81 -18.81
CA ARG A 279 1.65 -10.12 -17.75
C ARG A 279 2.61 -9.58 -16.70
N VAL A 280 3.59 -10.38 -16.27
CA VAL A 280 4.60 -9.90 -15.31
C VAL A 280 5.48 -8.79 -15.91
N ASN A 281 5.83 -8.88 -17.19
CA ASN A 281 6.54 -7.81 -17.91
C ASN A 281 5.73 -6.51 -18.04
N ALA A 282 4.43 -6.62 -18.32
CA ALA A 282 3.52 -5.48 -18.32
C ALA A 282 3.40 -4.86 -16.92
N PHE A 283 3.32 -5.69 -15.88
CA PHE A 283 3.32 -5.28 -14.48
C PHE A 283 4.60 -4.51 -14.13
N HIS A 284 5.79 -5.03 -14.47
CA HIS A 284 7.08 -4.35 -14.29
C HIS A 284 7.12 -2.97 -14.94
N SER A 285 6.69 -2.90 -16.19
CA SER A 285 6.70 -1.66 -16.98
C SER A 285 5.79 -0.60 -16.36
N SER A 286 4.59 -1.00 -15.95
CA SER A 286 3.61 -0.12 -15.32
C SER A 286 4.03 0.30 -13.91
N LEU A 287 4.56 -0.62 -13.09
CA LEU A 287 5.13 -0.32 -11.76
C LEU A 287 6.27 0.71 -11.85
N LYS A 288 7.22 0.50 -12.77
CA LYS A 288 8.33 1.45 -12.97
C LYS A 288 7.82 2.82 -13.41
N ARG A 289 6.83 2.88 -14.30
CA ARG A 289 6.21 4.14 -14.75
C ARG A 289 5.52 4.85 -13.58
N TRP A 290 4.80 4.10 -12.75
CA TRP A 290 4.10 4.63 -11.59
C TRP A 290 5.06 5.18 -10.53
N ILE A 291 6.13 4.46 -10.16
CA ILE A 291 7.12 4.90 -9.17
C ILE A 291 7.86 6.17 -9.61
N ARG A 292 8.09 6.38 -10.91
CA ARG A 292 8.80 7.57 -11.44
C ARG A 292 8.15 8.89 -11.01
N LYS A 293 6.82 8.91 -10.82
CA LYS A 293 6.07 10.11 -10.36
C LYS A 293 6.60 10.68 -9.04
N PHE A 294 7.25 9.85 -8.22
CA PHE A 294 7.77 10.25 -6.91
C PHE A 294 9.25 10.70 -6.93
N ASN A 295 9.88 10.77 -8.11
CA ASN A 295 11.29 11.14 -8.29
C ASN A 295 12.22 10.31 -7.40
N GLY A 296 11.99 9.00 -7.41
CA GLY A 296 12.70 8.03 -6.58
C GLY A 296 12.22 8.00 -5.13
N VAL A 297 12.16 6.78 -4.59
CA VAL A 297 11.79 6.48 -3.20
C VAL A 297 13.00 5.86 -2.51
N SER A 298 13.18 6.11 -1.21
CA SER A 298 14.24 5.41 -0.47
C SER A 298 13.92 3.93 -0.38
N THR A 299 14.95 3.08 -0.50
CA THR A 299 14.80 1.62 -0.44
C THR A 299 14.10 1.17 0.85
N LYS A 300 14.31 1.86 1.98
CA LYS A 300 13.63 1.53 3.25
C LYS A 300 12.10 1.66 3.22
N PHE A 301 11.57 2.35 2.21
CA PHE A 301 10.15 2.49 1.97
C PHE A 301 9.70 1.84 0.67
N LEU A 302 10.58 1.20 -0.11
CA LEU A 302 10.24 0.63 -1.41
C LEU A 302 9.08 -0.37 -1.29
N THR A 303 9.12 -1.27 -0.29
CA THR A 303 8.04 -2.21 0.01
C THR A 303 6.69 -1.50 0.18
N ASN A 304 6.63 -0.32 0.81
CA ASN A 304 5.37 0.43 0.92
C ASN A 304 4.87 0.83 -0.48
N TYR A 305 5.72 1.40 -1.31
CA TYR A 305 5.30 1.80 -2.66
C TYR A 305 4.90 0.60 -3.53
N LEU A 306 5.53 -0.57 -3.36
CA LEU A 306 5.10 -1.81 -4.02
C LEU A 306 3.66 -2.18 -3.61
N PHE A 307 3.36 -2.18 -2.31
CA PHE A 307 2.03 -2.50 -1.79
C PHE A 307 0.96 -1.48 -2.15
N TRP A 308 1.32 -0.20 -2.20
CA TRP A 308 0.42 0.85 -2.69
C TRP A 308 0.08 0.62 -4.16
N TYR A 309 1.08 0.32 -4.99
CA TYR A 309 0.83 -0.02 -6.39
C TYR A 309 0.03 -1.31 -6.54
N LYS A 310 0.37 -2.39 -5.80
CA LYS A 310 -0.38 -3.65 -5.78
C LYS A 310 -1.86 -3.40 -5.48
N TRP A 311 -2.17 -2.59 -4.47
CA TRP A 311 -3.55 -2.21 -4.16
C TRP A 311 -4.24 -1.55 -5.36
N THR A 312 -3.58 -0.62 -6.06
CA THR A 312 -4.19 0.01 -7.25
C THR A 312 -4.48 -0.98 -8.38
N GLN A 313 -3.70 -2.06 -8.50
CA GLN A 313 -3.91 -3.09 -9.52
C GLN A 313 -5.04 -4.06 -9.14
N LEU A 314 -5.10 -4.48 -7.87
CA LEU A 314 -6.16 -5.36 -7.37
C LEU A 314 -7.54 -4.70 -7.47
N PHE A 315 -7.61 -3.38 -7.25
CA PHE A 315 -8.86 -2.61 -7.32
C PHE A 315 -8.93 -1.72 -8.57
N LYS A 316 -8.31 -2.14 -9.69
CA LYS A 316 -8.28 -1.34 -10.93
C LYS A 316 -9.67 -1.12 -11.53
N THR A 317 -10.56 -2.10 -11.41
CA THR A 317 -11.94 -2.10 -11.94
C THR A 317 -12.93 -1.36 -11.04
N GLU A 318 -12.52 -1.00 -9.82
CA GLU A 318 -13.33 -0.17 -8.92
C GLU A 318 -13.58 1.19 -9.58
N MET A 319 -14.79 1.74 -9.42
CA MET A 319 -15.09 3.08 -9.94
C MET A 319 -14.15 4.11 -9.32
N GLU A 320 -13.57 5.01 -10.13
CA GLU A 320 -12.59 6.00 -9.67
C GLU A 320 -13.09 6.83 -8.48
N ARG A 321 -14.38 7.22 -8.49
CA ARG A 321 -15.00 7.97 -7.39
C ARG A 321 -15.05 7.20 -6.05
N ASN A 322 -15.04 5.86 -6.09
CA ASN A 322 -15.13 5.00 -4.91
C ASN A 322 -13.75 4.64 -4.34
N LYS A 323 -12.69 4.64 -5.18
CA LYS A 323 -11.34 4.23 -4.78
C LYS A 323 -10.83 4.93 -3.51
N PRO A 324 -10.98 6.26 -3.32
CA PRO A 324 -10.50 6.94 -2.11
C PRO A 324 -11.16 6.41 -0.83
N LYS A 325 -12.50 6.25 -0.84
CA LYS A 325 -13.27 5.72 0.28
C LYS A 325 -12.84 4.28 0.58
N LYS A 326 -12.79 3.43 -0.44
CA LYS A 326 -12.39 2.01 -0.30
C LYS A 326 -10.96 1.85 0.20
N PHE A 327 -10.02 2.64 -0.32
CA PHE A 327 -8.64 2.68 0.14
C PHE A 327 -8.54 3.09 1.62
N PHE A 328 -9.30 4.12 2.01
CA PHE A 328 -9.36 4.57 3.38
C PHE A 328 -9.94 3.49 4.31
N ILE A 329 -11.02 2.82 3.91
CA ILE A 329 -11.62 1.73 4.68
C ILE A 329 -10.60 0.61 4.90
N HIS A 330 -10.02 0.06 3.83
CA HIS A 330 -9.01 -1.01 3.90
C HIS A 330 -7.82 -0.64 4.79
N ALA A 331 -7.35 0.61 4.73
CA ALA A 331 -6.26 1.09 5.58
C ALA A 331 -6.64 1.14 7.07
N ASN A 332 -7.92 1.23 7.41
CA ASN A 332 -8.42 1.26 8.78
C ASN A 332 -9.06 -0.05 9.23
N SER A 333 -9.18 -1.05 8.36
CA SER A 333 -9.71 -2.37 8.70
C SER A 333 -8.71 -3.24 9.46
N THR A 334 -7.40 -3.00 9.37
CA THR A 334 -6.39 -3.81 10.07
C THR A 334 -5.83 -3.17 11.33
N HIS A 335 -5.40 -4.00 12.28
CA HIS A 335 -4.62 -3.56 13.44
C HIS A 335 -3.20 -3.18 13.00
N SER A 336 -2.98 -1.89 12.71
CA SER A 336 -1.70 -1.35 12.27
C SER A 336 -1.29 -0.16 13.13
N VAL A 337 -0.11 -0.27 13.74
CA VAL A 337 0.49 0.79 14.55
C VAL A 337 1.86 1.09 13.95
N SER A 338 2.00 2.30 13.41
CA SER A 338 3.29 2.86 13.03
C SER A 338 3.44 4.22 13.72
N LEU A 339 4.47 4.34 14.55
CA LEU A 339 4.80 5.57 15.26
C LEU A 339 5.84 6.36 14.46
N ILE A 340 5.89 7.67 14.70
CA ILE A 340 6.85 8.56 14.03
C ILE A 340 8.30 8.11 14.25
N LYS A 341 8.61 7.62 15.46
CA LYS A 341 9.93 7.10 15.82
C LYS A 341 10.33 5.88 14.98
N ASP A 342 9.37 5.03 14.62
CA ASP A 342 9.62 3.80 13.87
C ASP A 342 10.09 4.11 12.44
N PHE A 343 9.61 5.20 11.84
CA PHE A 343 10.05 5.62 10.51
C PHE A 343 11.48 6.16 10.45
N LYS A 344 12.00 6.68 11.57
CA LYS A 344 13.38 7.18 11.65
C LYS A 344 14.37 6.02 11.56
N ILE A 345 14.12 4.94 12.28
CA ILE A 345 14.99 3.75 12.35
C ILE A 345 14.60 2.63 11.37
N ARG A 346 13.61 2.86 10.51
CA ARG A 346 13.11 1.86 9.55
C ARG A 346 14.23 1.36 8.64
N ARG A 347 14.32 0.04 8.50
CA ARG A 347 15.15 -0.67 7.53
C ARG A 347 14.30 -1.13 6.34
N PRO A 348 14.91 -1.44 5.17
CA PRO A 348 14.20 -2.13 4.10
C PRO A 348 13.59 -3.43 4.63
N ILE A 349 12.41 -3.77 4.10
CA ILE A 349 11.65 -4.93 4.54
C ILE A 349 11.77 -5.96 3.43
N TYR A 350 12.78 -6.81 3.57
CA TYR A 350 12.99 -7.98 2.73
C TYR A 350 12.03 -9.09 3.13
N VAL A 351 11.53 -9.82 2.14
CA VAL A 351 10.53 -10.89 2.30
C VAL A 351 11.10 -12.20 1.91
#